data_AF-A0A2G4SQ79-F1
#
_entry.id   AF-A0A2G4SQ79-F1
#
_cell.length_a   1.000
_cell.length_b   1.000
_cell.length_c   1.000
_cell.angle_alpha   90.00
_cell.angle_beta   90.00
_cell.angle_gamma   90.00
#
_symmetry.space_group_name_H-M   'P 1'
#
loop_
_entity.id
_entity.type
_entity.pdbx_description
1 polymer ?
#
loop_
_entity_poly.entity_id
_entity_poly.type
_entity_poly.pdbx_seq_one_letter_code
_entity_poly.pdbx_strand_id
1 'polypeptide(L)'
;MYWIPKEGDPDMLNNGKVVKLTGSKTKKLKTTDGDTIAKVSKVTYEKFQMEGTGLLKNGVMVNLDHGDDTFLKVDRGDHPYGLGGDDDNSLVPWVSVASNDVDVGTKLYVKELDGVKLPDGKTHNGCVRVDDEGWSFGGCQLDFFTLQFTAYQKLEHKLPNKVTVEKKNCKILNYVTKAVKNWAVIDD
;
A
#
# COMPACT_ATOMS: atom_id res chain seq x y z
N MET A 1 6.62 -5.25 4.58
CA MET A 1 6.32 -4.76 3.22
C MET A 1 4.82 -4.85 3.06
N TYR A 2 4.18 -3.81 2.56
CA TYR A 2 2.73 -3.76 2.37
C TYR A 2 2.36 -3.34 0.94
N TRP A 3 1.10 -3.58 0.57
CA TRP A 3 0.55 -3.36 -0.77
C TRP A 3 -0.95 -3.05 -0.68
N ILE A 4 -1.56 -2.64 -1.80
CA ILE A 4 -3.01 -2.47 -1.88
C ILE A 4 -3.65 -3.75 -2.40
N PRO A 5 -4.51 -4.43 -1.63
CA PRO A 5 -5.35 -5.51 -2.13
C PRO A 5 -6.22 -5.03 -3.29
N LYS A 6 -6.20 -5.75 -4.40
CA LYS A 6 -7.02 -5.42 -5.57
C LYS A 6 -8.05 -6.50 -5.83
N GLU A 7 -9.33 -6.12 -5.93
CA GLU A 7 -10.41 -7.04 -6.24
C GLU A 7 -10.10 -7.82 -7.53
N GLY A 8 -10.11 -9.15 -7.46
CA GLY A 8 -9.79 -10.04 -8.57
C GLY A 8 -8.36 -10.53 -8.65
N ASP A 9 -7.42 -9.88 -7.97
CA ASP A 9 -6.00 -10.21 -8.03
C ASP A 9 -5.63 -11.30 -7.00
N PRO A 10 -4.47 -11.96 -7.16
CA PRO A 10 -3.89 -12.78 -6.12
C PRO A 10 -3.44 -11.92 -4.93
N ASP A 11 -3.53 -12.49 -3.73
CA ASP A 11 -3.12 -11.88 -2.46
C ASP A 11 -2.68 -12.98 -1.47
N MET A 12 -2.28 -12.61 -0.26
CA MET A 12 -1.85 -13.50 0.80
C MET A 12 -2.59 -13.23 2.12
N LEU A 13 -3.05 -14.30 2.75
CA LEU A 13 -3.59 -14.26 4.11
C LEU A 13 -2.46 -14.24 5.15
N ASN A 14 -2.73 -13.82 6.38
CA ASN A 14 -1.73 -13.75 7.47
C ASN A 14 -1.05 -15.09 7.81
N ASN A 15 -1.63 -16.21 7.42
CA ASN A 15 -1.01 -17.54 7.57
C ASN A 15 -0.13 -17.93 6.36
N GLY A 16 0.18 -16.99 5.47
CA GLY A 16 0.98 -17.21 4.26
C GLY A 16 0.23 -17.87 3.10
N LYS A 17 -1.06 -18.21 3.26
CA LYS A 17 -1.83 -18.83 2.18
C LYS A 17 -2.15 -17.82 1.08
N VAL A 18 -1.69 -18.11 -0.13
CA VAL A 18 -2.07 -17.36 -1.33
C VAL A 18 -3.53 -17.63 -1.69
N VAL A 19 -4.28 -16.56 -1.94
CA VAL A 19 -5.69 -16.57 -2.31
C VAL A 19 -5.94 -15.66 -3.51
N LYS A 20 -7.10 -15.77 -4.13
CA LYS A 20 -7.57 -14.81 -5.14
C LYS A 20 -8.75 -14.04 -4.60
N LEU A 21 -8.75 -12.71 -4.70
CA LEU A 21 -9.78 -11.83 -4.15
C LEU A 21 -11.05 -11.85 -5.01
N THR A 22 -11.73 -12.99 -5.01
CA THR A 22 -12.91 -13.30 -5.84
C THR A 22 -13.95 -14.08 -5.03
N GLY A 23 -15.10 -14.39 -5.64
CA GLY A 23 -16.20 -15.15 -5.03
C GLY A 23 -17.52 -14.40 -5.05
N SER A 24 -18.55 -14.97 -4.41
CA SER A 24 -19.88 -14.38 -4.33
C SER A 24 -19.86 -13.03 -3.59
N LYS A 25 -20.44 -12.00 -4.20
CA LYS A 25 -20.45 -10.61 -3.70
C LYS A 25 -21.49 -10.41 -2.58
N THR A 26 -21.17 -10.89 -1.38
CA THR A 26 -22.09 -10.90 -0.23
C THR A 26 -21.80 -9.82 0.82
N LYS A 27 -20.58 -9.29 0.87
CA LYS A 27 -20.19 -8.24 1.82
C LYS A 27 -20.34 -6.87 1.19
N LYS A 28 -20.86 -5.90 1.96
CA LYS A 28 -21.01 -4.51 1.54
C LYS A 28 -19.85 -3.70 2.11
N LEU A 29 -19.12 -2.97 1.27
CA LEU A 29 -18.27 -1.87 1.71
C LEU A 29 -19.19 -0.68 1.95
N LYS A 30 -19.25 -0.18 3.18
CA LYS A 30 -20.16 0.89 3.58
C LYS A 30 -19.39 2.11 4.06
N THR A 31 -19.95 3.30 3.83
CA THR A 31 -19.50 4.52 4.50
C THR A 31 -19.98 4.55 5.95
N THR A 32 -19.44 5.49 6.73
CA THR A 32 -19.89 5.77 8.10
C THR A 32 -21.37 6.14 8.18
N ASP A 33 -21.91 6.78 7.15
CA ASP A 33 -23.35 7.10 7.03
C ASP A 33 -24.23 5.88 6.63
N GLY A 34 -23.61 4.74 6.36
CA GLY A 34 -24.29 3.49 6.00
C GLY A 34 -24.52 3.27 4.49
N ASP A 35 -24.10 4.22 3.65
CA ASP A 35 -24.20 4.11 2.19
C ASP A 35 -23.31 2.99 1.66
N THR A 36 -23.82 2.24 0.70
CA THR A 36 -23.03 1.15 0.09
C THR A 36 -22.18 1.66 -1.06
N ILE A 37 -20.86 1.58 -0.92
CA ILE A 37 -19.89 1.87 -1.98
C ILE A 37 -19.92 0.75 -3.03
N ALA A 38 -19.81 -0.50 -2.59
CA ALA A 38 -19.81 -1.68 -3.46
C ALA A 38 -20.16 -2.95 -2.69
N LYS A 39 -20.45 -4.03 -3.41
CA LYS A 39 -20.46 -5.40 -2.87
C LYS A 39 -19.26 -6.18 -3.38
N VAL A 40 -18.58 -6.86 -2.46
CA VAL A 40 -17.38 -7.67 -2.72
C VAL A 40 -17.51 -9.05 -2.07
N SER A 41 -16.60 -9.97 -2.42
CA SER A 41 -16.55 -11.27 -1.75
C SER A 41 -16.07 -11.13 -0.31
N LYS A 42 -16.38 -12.13 0.53
CA LYS A 42 -15.94 -12.16 1.93
C LYS A 42 -14.42 -12.00 2.06
N VAL A 43 -13.64 -12.74 1.26
CA VAL A 43 -12.17 -12.65 1.27
C VAL A 43 -11.66 -11.28 0.83
N THR A 44 -12.32 -10.62 -0.12
CA THR A 44 -11.93 -9.26 -0.56
C THR A 44 -12.19 -8.25 0.56
N TYR A 45 -13.36 -8.33 1.20
CA TYR A 45 -13.72 -7.46 2.32
C TYR A 45 -12.72 -7.61 3.48
N GLU A 46 -12.42 -8.84 3.89
CA GLU A 46 -11.51 -9.11 5.01
C GLU A 46 -10.09 -8.62 4.71
N LYS A 47 -9.63 -8.72 3.46
CA LYS A 47 -8.34 -8.14 3.06
C LYS A 47 -8.35 -6.62 3.03
N PHE A 48 -9.42 -5.99 2.54
CA PHE A 48 -9.53 -4.52 2.54
C PHE A 48 -9.56 -3.97 3.97
N GLN A 49 -10.27 -4.65 4.88
CA GLN A 49 -10.28 -4.33 6.31
C GLN A 49 -8.88 -4.47 6.92
N MET A 50 -8.19 -5.57 6.63
CA MET A 50 -6.87 -5.88 7.20
C MET A 50 -5.78 -4.89 6.78
N GLU A 51 -5.71 -4.56 5.49
CA GLU A 51 -4.68 -3.65 4.97
C GLU A 51 -5.05 -2.17 5.13
N GLY A 52 -6.30 -1.86 5.52
CA GLY A 52 -6.77 -0.48 5.64
C GLY A 52 -7.03 0.23 4.30
N THR A 53 -6.65 -0.36 3.17
CA THR A 53 -6.90 0.17 1.81
C THR A 53 -7.35 -0.96 0.89
N GLY A 54 -8.11 -0.63 -0.15
CA GLY A 54 -8.47 -1.60 -1.19
C GLY A 54 -8.81 -0.95 -2.53
N LEU A 55 -8.48 -1.64 -3.62
CA LEU A 55 -8.76 -1.19 -4.99
C LEU A 55 -9.79 -2.11 -5.66
N LEU A 56 -10.95 -1.57 -5.99
CA LEU A 56 -11.98 -2.28 -6.74
C LEU A 56 -11.60 -2.41 -8.22
N LYS A 57 -12.17 -3.40 -8.91
CA LYS A 57 -11.88 -3.64 -10.35
C LYS A 57 -12.19 -2.45 -11.25
N ASN A 58 -13.17 -1.63 -10.87
CA ASN A 58 -13.61 -0.46 -11.61
C ASN A 58 -12.74 0.79 -11.32
N GLY A 59 -11.66 0.66 -10.56
CA GLY A 59 -10.75 1.75 -10.23
C GLY A 59 -11.18 2.60 -9.04
N VAL A 60 -12.30 2.29 -8.39
CA VAL A 60 -12.67 2.92 -7.11
C VAL A 60 -11.72 2.39 -6.03
N MET A 61 -11.01 3.30 -5.38
CA MET A 61 -10.18 3.00 -4.23
C MET A 61 -10.93 3.37 -2.95
N VAL A 62 -10.80 2.53 -1.94
CA VAL A 62 -11.37 2.76 -0.61
C VAL A 62 -10.26 2.68 0.44
N ASN A 63 -10.36 3.53 1.45
CA ASN A 63 -9.60 3.43 2.68
C ASN A 63 -10.58 3.11 3.82
N LEU A 64 -10.10 2.39 4.83
CA LEU A 64 -10.82 2.22 6.08
C LEU A 64 -11.00 3.60 6.72
N ASP A 65 -12.21 3.87 7.18
CA ASP A 65 -12.57 5.11 7.88
C ASP A 65 -12.53 4.82 9.41
N HIS A 66 -13.34 5.53 10.20
CA HIS A 66 -13.45 5.31 11.63
C HIS A 66 -13.86 3.86 11.97
N GLY A 67 -12.98 3.14 12.69
CA GLY A 67 -13.23 1.79 13.17
C GLY A 67 -12.69 0.70 12.25
N ASP A 68 -13.35 -0.46 12.22
CA ASP A 68 -12.89 -1.63 11.47
C ASP A 68 -13.87 -2.06 10.35
N ASP A 69 -15.03 -1.42 10.19
CA ASP A 69 -16.07 -1.90 9.27
C ASP A 69 -16.66 -0.85 8.33
N THR A 70 -16.16 0.38 8.39
CA THR A 70 -16.56 1.48 7.50
C THR A 70 -15.39 1.92 6.61
N PHE A 71 -15.73 2.45 5.44
CA PHE A 71 -14.80 2.83 4.39
C PHE A 71 -15.19 4.16 3.78
N LEU A 72 -14.19 4.95 3.41
CA LEU A 72 -14.36 6.13 2.57
C LEU A 72 -13.89 5.84 1.14
N LYS A 73 -14.43 6.57 0.16
CA LYS A 73 -13.88 6.58 -1.20
C LYS A 73 -12.72 7.57 -1.23
N VAL A 74 -11.58 7.13 -1.72
CA VAL A 74 -10.41 7.99 -1.89
C VAL A 74 -10.61 8.89 -3.10
N ASP A 75 -10.34 10.19 -2.97
CA ASP A 75 -10.18 11.08 -4.12
C ASP A 75 -8.85 10.76 -4.81
N ARG A 76 -8.95 10.11 -5.98
CA ARG A 76 -7.78 9.65 -6.73
C ARG A 76 -7.11 10.75 -7.55
N GLY A 77 -7.72 11.94 -7.66
CA GLY A 77 -7.08 13.11 -8.22
C GLY A 77 -5.95 13.61 -7.33
N ASP A 78 -6.20 13.61 -6.02
CA ASP A 78 -5.24 14.07 -5.00
C ASP A 78 -4.39 12.91 -4.46
N HIS A 79 -5.00 11.74 -4.23
CA HIS A 79 -4.37 10.57 -3.61
C HIS A 79 -4.44 9.33 -4.53
N PRO A 80 -3.72 9.33 -5.67
CA PRO A 80 -3.88 8.31 -6.71
C PRO A 80 -3.61 6.88 -6.26
N TYR A 81 -2.79 6.71 -5.22
CA TYR A 81 -2.36 5.42 -4.67
C TYR A 81 -2.78 5.21 -3.20
N GLY A 82 -3.73 5.99 -2.69
CA GLY A 82 -4.27 5.82 -1.34
C GLY A 82 -3.75 6.84 -0.34
N LEU A 83 -4.45 6.88 0.80
CA LEU A 83 -4.13 7.69 1.97
C LEU A 83 -3.14 6.93 2.85
N GLY A 84 -2.19 7.66 3.42
CA GLY A 84 -1.30 7.17 4.47
C GLY A 84 -1.89 7.37 5.87
N GLY A 85 -1.02 7.52 6.87
CA GLY A 85 -1.36 7.51 8.30
C GLY A 85 -2.10 8.77 8.77
N ASP A 86 -1.90 9.88 8.05
CA ASP A 86 -2.72 11.08 8.16
C ASP A 86 -3.47 11.31 6.84
N ASP A 87 -4.71 11.78 6.93
CA ASP A 87 -5.62 11.98 5.79
C ASP A 87 -5.09 12.90 4.67
N ASP A 88 -4.04 13.68 4.93
CA ASP A 88 -3.41 14.58 3.94
C ASP A 88 -2.22 13.93 3.20
N ASN A 89 -1.72 12.78 3.66
CA ASN A 89 -0.51 12.18 3.09
C ASN A 89 -0.83 11.17 1.99
N SER A 90 -0.38 11.47 0.77
CA SER A 90 -0.47 10.54 -0.36
C SER A 90 0.61 9.48 -0.30
N LEU A 91 0.19 8.21 -0.38
CA LEU A 91 1.10 7.11 -0.65
C LEU A 91 1.66 7.22 -2.08
N VAL A 92 2.94 6.89 -2.23
CA VAL A 92 3.65 6.89 -3.51
C VAL A 92 4.42 5.57 -3.64
N PRO A 93 4.13 4.77 -4.70
CA PRO A 93 4.80 3.50 -4.92
C PRO A 93 6.32 3.65 -4.90
N TRP A 94 6.97 2.69 -4.23
CA TRP A 94 8.43 2.57 -4.17
C TRP A 94 9.16 3.63 -3.38
N VAL A 95 8.48 4.59 -2.75
CA VAL A 95 9.14 5.63 -1.94
C VAL A 95 8.47 5.86 -0.60
N SER A 96 7.20 5.49 -0.45
CA SER A 96 6.52 5.55 0.85
C SER A 96 6.92 4.38 1.75
N VAL A 97 7.11 4.70 3.02
CA VAL A 97 7.27 3.71 4.10
C VAL A 97 6.34 4.05 5.25
N ALA A 98 5.87 3.03 5.97
CA ALA A 98 5.19 3.19 7.25
C ALA A 98 6.18 3.06 8.41
N SER A 99 6.07 3.91 9.43
CA SER A 99 6.82 3.79 10.69
C SER A 99 6.14 4.56 11.81
N ASN A 100 6.10 3.98 13.02
CA ASN A 100 5.60 4.66 14.23
C ASN A 100 6.73 5.33 15.03
N ASP A 101 8.00 5.08 14.66
CA ASP A 101 9.18 5.58 15.39
C ASP A 101 9.76 6.88 14.78
N VAL A 102 9.24 7.29 13.62
CA VAL A 102 9.78 8.40 12.84
C VAL A 102 8.63 9.24 12.31
N ASP A 103 8.69 10.55 12.58
CA ASP A 103 7.68 11.51 12.14
C ASP A 103 7.42 11.44 10.64
N VAL A 104 6.15 11.53 10.27
CA VAL A 104 5.67 11.60 8.88
C VAL A 104 6.34 12.77 8.14
N GLY A 105 6.61 12.57 6.85
CA GLY A 105 7.36 13.48 5.99
C GLY A 105 8.89 13.36 6.10
N THR A 106 9.41 12.64 7.09
CA THR A 106 10.86 12.43 7.24
C THR A 106 11.40 11.61 6.06
N LYS A 107 12.48 12.12 5.44
CA LYS A 107 13.23 11.38 4.42
C LYS A 107 14.28 10.48 5.05
N LEU A 108 14.33 9.26 4.56
CA LEU A 108 15.22 8.21 5.03
C LEU A 108 16.05 7.69 3.87
N TYR A 109 17.31 7.37 4.16
CA TYR A 109 18.13 6.55 3.30
C TYR A 109 18.22 5.14 3.88
N VAL A 110 17.81 4.15 3.09
CA VAL A 110 17.82 2.73 3.42
C VAL A 110 18.89 2.06 2.57
N LYS A 111 19.98 1.63 3.21
CA LYS A 111 21.17 1.12 2.51
C LYS A 111 20.86 -0.08 1.62
N GLU A 112 20.01 -0.97 2.11
CA GLU A 112 19.66 -2.23 1.45
C GLU A 112 18.67 -2.04 0.29
N LEU A 113 18.06 -0.85 0.16
CA LEU A 113 17.24 -0.47 -0.98
C LEU A 113 18.05 0.20 -2.10
N ASP A 114 19.28 0.66 -1.84
CA ASP A 114 20.13 1.27 -2.87
C ASP A 114 20.67 0.21 -3.83
N GLY A 115 20.51 0.44 -5.14
CA GLY A 115 20.87 -0.50 -6.19
C GLY A 115 19.84 -1.60 -6.45
N VAL A 116 18.73 -1.65 -5.71
CA VAL A 116 17.71 -2.70 -5.88
C VAL A 116 16.93 -2.48 -7.18
N LYS A 117 16.90 -3.52 -8.02
CA LYS A 117 16.04 -3.54 -9.21
C LYS A 117 14.58 -3.79 -8.82
N LEU A 118 13.75 -2.77 -9.00
CA LEU A 118 12.31 -2.79 -8.84
C LEU A 118 11.65 -3.70 -9.89
N PRO A 119 10.40 -4.16 -9.65
CA PRO A 119 9.69 -5.05 -10.56
C PRO A 119 9.51 -4.51 -11.99
N ASP A 120 9.53 -3.20 -12.17
CA ASP A 120 9.42 -2.51 -13.46
C ASP A 120 10.78 -2.26 -14.15
N GLY A 121 11.87 -2.70 -13.52
CA GLY A 121 13.23 -2.60 -14.04
C GLY A 121 13.98 -1.34 -13.62
N LYS A 122 13.34 -0.36 -12.96
CA LYS A 122 14.05 0.78 -12.39
C LYS A 122 14.96 0.35 -11.24
N THR A 123 16.05 1.09 -11.03
CA THR A 123 16.96 0.88 -9.89
C THR A 123 16.64 1.90 -8.81
N HIS A 124 16.32 1.42 -7.62
CA HIS A 124 16.03 2.26 -6.46
C HIS A 124 17.34 2.84 -5.88
N ASN A 125 17.30 4.08 -5.37
CA ASN A 125 18.47 4.83 -4.87
C ASN A 125 18.56 4.88 -3.32
N GLY A 126 17.84 3.99 -2.66
CA GLY A 126 17.74 3.92 -1.20
C GLY A 126 16.88 5.02 -0.54
N CYS A 127 16.41 6.04 -1.26
CA CYS A 127 15.67 7.15 -0.67
C CYS A 127 14.16 6.88 -0.59
N VAL A 128 13.62 6.99 0.63
CA VAL A 128 12.20 6.83 0.95
C VAL A 128 11.72 7.97 1.86
N ARG A 129 10.40 8.06 2.07
CA ARG A 129 9.75 9.02 2.98
C ARG A 129 8.75 8.29 3.85
N VAL A 130 8.73 8.64 5.14
CA VAL A 130 7.64 8.19 6.00
C VAL A 130 6.38 8.90 5.56
N ASP A 131 5.39 8.14 5.10
CA ASP A 131 4.10 8.66 4.63
C ASP A 131 2.93 8.01 5.37
N ASP A 132 3.22 7.04 6.24
CA ASP A 132 2.21 6.13 6.76
C ASP A 132 2.59 5.62 8.16
N GLU A 133 1.59 5.09 8.86
CA GLU A 133 1.70 4.54 10.20
C GLU A 133 1.06 3.15 10.27
N GLY A 134 1.58 2.30 11.16
CA GLY A 134 1.08 0.94 11.31
C GLY A 134 0.35 0.77 12.63
N TRP A 135 -0.95 0.48 12.59
CA TRP A 135 -1.76 0.23 13.79
C TRP A 135 -1.30 -0.98 14.61
N SER A 136 -0.60 -1.93 13.98
CA SER A 136 -0.04 -3.13 14.63
C SER A 136 1.46 -3.03 14.92
N PHE A 137 2.09 -1.91 14.59
CA PHE A 137 3.53 -1.77 14.74
C PHE A 137 3.87 -1.60 16.21
N GLY A 138 4.91 -2.30 16.63
CA GLY A 138 5.60 -1.99 17.88
C GLY A 138 6.57 -0.83 17.65
N GLY A 139 7.81 -1.00 18.10
CA GLY A 139 8.92 -0.10 17.77
C GLY A 139 9.99 -0.77 16.92
N CYS A 140 10.83 0.04 16.30
CA CYS A 140 11.87 -0.35 15.34
C CYS A 140 11.31 -1.11 14.12
N GLN A 141 10.20 -0.63 13.57
CA GLN A 141 9.56 -1.21 12.38
C GLN A 141 9.49 -0.19 11.25
N LEU A 142 9.84 -0.66 10.05
CA LEU A 142 9.75 0.09 8.81
C LEU A 142 9.11 -0.81 7.76
N ASP A 143 8.01 -0.35 7.18
CA ASP A 143 7.28 -1.13 6.20
C ASP A 143 7.27 -0.42 4.84
N PHE A 144 7.81 -1.07 3.81
CA PHE A 144 7.95 -0.48 2.48
C PHE A 144 6.72 -0.71 1.60
N PHE A 145 6.19 0.38 1.05
CA PHE A 145 5.00 0.37 0.20
C PHE A 145 5.35 -0.11 -1.22
N THR A 146 5.00 -1.37 -1.50
CA THR A 146 5.32 -2.04 -2.76
C THR A 146 4.19 -2.01 -3.78
N LEU A 147 3.07 -1.35 -3.45
CA LEU A 147 1.85 -1.22 -4.25
C LEU A 147 1.09 -2.52 -4.53
N GLN A 148 1.76 -3.62 -4.92
CA GLN A 148 1.15 -4.85 -5.42
C GLN A 148 1.70 -6.10 -4.70
N PHE A 149 0.84 -7.10 -4.47
CA PHE A 149 1.29 -8.38 -3.92
C PHE A 149 2.38 -9.06 -4.78
N THR A 150 2.24 -9.02 -6.11
CA THR A 150 3.26 -9.63 -6.99
C THR A 150 4.61 -8.90 -6.96
N ALA A 151 4.61 -7.61 -6.59
CA ALA A 151 5.82 -6.85 -6.37
C ALA A 151 6.48 -7.23 -5.05
N TYR A 152 5.68 -7.34 -3.97
CA TYR A 152 6.11 -7.89 -2.70
C TYR A 152 6.82 -9.23 -2.88
N GLN A 153 6.22 -10.19 -3.60
CA GLN A 153 6.82 -11.52 -3.83
C GLN A 153 8.18 -11.45 -4.53
N LYS A 154 8.38 -10.47 -5.43
CA LYS A 154 9.66 -10.28 -6.13
C LYS A 154 10.73 -9.62 -5.25
N LEU A 155 10.31 -8.85 -4.25
CA LEU A 155 11.19 -8.06 -3.39
C LEU A 155 11.53 -8.78 -2.08
N GLU A 156 10.63 -9.61 -1.56
CA GLU A 156 10.84 -10.39 -0.32
C GLU A 156 12.11 -11.25 -0.39
N HIS A 157 12.42 -11.82 -1.55
CA HIS A 157 13.65 -12.62 -1.73
C HIS A 157 14.91 -11.79 -1.99
N LYS A 158 14.78 -10.47 -2.18
CA LYS A 158 15.89 -9.55 -2.48
C LYS A 158 16.28 -8.69 -1.29
N LEU A 159 15.31 -8.40 -0.41
CA LEU A 159 15.48 -7.51 0.72
C LEU A 159 15.59 -8.31 2.01
N PRO A 160 16.52 -7.95 2.91
CA PRO A 160 16.58 -8.57 4.22
C PRO A 160 15.43 -8.09 5.12
N ASN A 161 15.09 -8.89 6.13
CA ASN A 161 14.10 -8.53 7.16
C ASN A 161 14.60 -7.43 8.11
N LYS A 162 15.88 -7.07 8.06
CA LYS A 162 16.50 -5.99 8.85
C LYS A 162 17.28 -5.09 7.92
N VAL A 163 17.08 -3.80 8.07
CA VAL A 163 17.70 -2.78 7.21
C VAL A 163 18.44 -1.74 8.05
N THR A 164 19.41 -1.08 7.42
CA THR A 164 20.15 0.04 7.98
C THR A 164 19.52 1.34 7.48
N VAL A 165 18.99 2.14 8.41
CA VAL A 165 18.25 3.36 8.11
C VAL A 165 18.99 4.58 8.66
N GLU A 166 19.16 5.61 7.83
CA GLU A 166 19.70 6.91 8.20
C GLU A 166 18.64 7.99 7.92
N LYS A 167 18.33 8.85 8.91
CA LYS A 167 17.59 10.08 8.65
C LYS A 167 18.46 10.99 7.77
N LYS A 168 18.07 11.16 6.51
CA LYS A 168 18.88 11.84 5.51
C LYS A 168 17.99 12.57 4.53
N ASN A 169 18.22 13.87 4.33
CA ASN A 169 17.52 14.64 3.30
C ASN A 169 18.05 14.30 1.90
N CYS A 170 17.85 13.06 1.48
CA CYS A 170 18.26 12.57 0.18
C CYS A 170 17.16 12.80 -0.87
N LYS A 171 17.52 12.69 -2.16
CA LYS A 171 16.60 12.97 -3.26
C LYS A 171 15.72 11.75 -3.54
N ILE A 172 14.43 11.87 -3.28
CA ILE A 172 13.43 10.89 -3.71
C ILE A 172 13.29 10.99 -5.23
N LEU A 173 13.34 9.85 -5.91
CA LEU A 173 13.12 9.74 -7.35
C LEU A 173 11.69 9.31 -7.64
N ASN A 174 11.22 9.59 -8.85
CA ASN A 174 9.93 9.11 -9.31
C ASN A 174 10.08 7.75 -10.02
N TYR A 175 9.53 6.71 -9.40
CA TYR A 175 9.52 5.35 -9.94
C TYR A 175 8.17 4.96 -10.58
N VAL A 176 7.18 5.86 -10.58
CA VAL A 176 5.89 5.61 -11.23
C VAL A 176 6.06 5.58 -12.75
N THR A 177 5.81 4.42 -13.34
CA THR A 177 5.76 4.20 -14.79
C THR A 177 4.32 4.04 -15.27
N LYS A 178 4.12 4.00 -16.59
CA LYS A 178 2.82 3.63 -17.19
C LYS A 178 2.31 2.27 -16.69
N ALA A 179 3.21 1.30 -16.48
CA ALA A 179 2.83 0.00 -15.93
C ALA A 179 2.29 0.11 -14.49
N VAL A 180 2.90 0.97 -13.66
CA VAL A 180 2.44 1.27 -12.29
C VAL A 180 1.06 1.92 -12.31
N LYS A 181 0.86 2.94 -13.16
CA LYS A 181 -0.44 3.60 -13.35
C LYS A 181 -1.52 2.63 -13.84
N ASN A 182 -1.22 1.84 -14.88
CA ASN A 182 -2.15 0.87 -15.45
C ASN A 182 -2.60 -0.17 -14.41
N TRP A 183 -1.68 -0.67 -13.58
CA TRP A 183 -2.06 -1.59 -12.51
C TRP A 183 -3.02 -0.92 -11.52
N ALA A 184 -2.73 0.33 -11.15
CA ALA A 184 -3.58 1.12 -10.27
C ALA A 184 -4.88 1.59 -10.95
N VAL A 185 -5.16 1.23 -12.21
CA VAL A 185 -6.34 1.69 -12.95
C VAL A 185 -6.40 3.23 -12.97
N ILE A 186 -5.27 3.85 -13.33
CA ILE A 186 -5.12 5.29 -13.54
C ILE A 186 -4.85 5.49 -15.03
N ASP A 187 -5.68 6.28 -15.69
CA ASP A 187 -5.49 6.67 -17.08
C ASP A 187 -4.37 7.73 -17.19
N ASP A 188 -3.71 7.77 -18.35
CA ASP A 188 -2.62 8.71 -18.64
C ASP A 188 -3.13 10.10 -19.03
#